data_AF-A0A9E0JDZ3-F1
#
_entry.id   AF-A0A9E0JDZ3-F1
#
_cell.length_a   1.000
_cell.length_b   1.000
_cell.length_c   1.000
_cell.angle_alpha   90.00
_cell.angle_beta   90.00
_cell.angle_gamma   90.00
#
_symmetry.space_group_name_H-M   'P 1'
#
loop_
_entity.id
_entity.type
_entity.pdbx_description
1 polymer ?
#
loop_
_entity_poly.entity_id
_entity_poly.type
_entity_poly.pdbx_seq_one_letter_code
_entity_poly.pdbx_strand_id
1 'polypeptide(L)'
;MNNTNNGSKLYLYSITTVAILGGLLFGYDTAVISGAEKGLEAFFLMAPDFQYDKVMHGITSSSALIGCVLGGAMSGVFASRLGRRNSLRLAAILFFLSALGSYYPEFLFFEYG
;
A
#
# COMPACT_ATOMS: atom_id res chain seq x y z
N MET A 1 33.16 -29.62 15.62
CA MET A 1 33.33 -28.20 15.22
C MET A 1 32.05 -27.45 15.57
N ASN A 2 31.96 -26.91 16.79
CA ASN A 2 30.81 -26.12 17.23
C ASN A 2 31.01 -24.67 16.79
N ASN A 3 30.48 -24.32 15.62
CA ASN A 3 30.34 -22.93 15.21
C ASN A 3 29.04 -22.37 15.80
N THR A 4 29.09 -21.90 17.05
CA THR A 4 28.05 -21.03 17.61
C THR A 4 28.15 -19.67 16.91
N ASN A 5 27.56 -19.58 15.72
CA ASN A 5 27.35 -18.32 15.03
C ASN A 5 26.40 -17.48 15.89
N ASN A 6 26.96 -16.61 16.73
CA ASN A 6 26.21 -15.58 17.43
C ASN A 6 25.63 -14.63 16.38
N GLY A 7 24.41 -14.89 15.92
CA GLY A 7 23.67 -13.98 15.05
C GLY A 7 23.64 -12.60 15.70
N SER A 8 24.06 -11.56 14.97
CA SER A 8 24.15 -10.23 15.57
C SER A 8 22.76 -9.75 15.97
N LYS A 9 22.57 -9.47 17.27
CA LYS A 9 21.30 -8.98 17.82
C LYS A 9 20.83 -7.71 17.11
N LEU A 10 21.80 -6.89 16.66
CA LEU A 10 21.57 -5.66 15.92
C LEU A 10 20.99 -5.90 14.52
N TYR A 11 21.41 -6.97 13.84
CA TYR A 11 20.81 -7.39 12.56
C TYR A 11 19.38 -7.87 12.76
N LEU A 12 19.12 -8.70 13.78
CA LEU A 12 17.77 -9.17 14.11
C LEU A 12 16.83 -8.02 14.47
N TYR A 13 17.32 -7.04 15.24
CA TYR A 13 16.56 -5.85 15.59
C TYR A 13 16.18 -5.07 14.33
N SER A 14 17.15 -4.80 13.45
CA SER A 14 16.94 -4.06 12.20
C SER A 14 15.89 -4.72 11.29
N ILE A 15 16.00 -6.03 11.02
CA ILE A 15 15.03 -6.72 10.16
C ILE A 15 13.63 -6.77 10.77
N THR A 16 13.54 -6.84 12.11
CA THR A 16 12.26 -6.89 12.83
C THR A 16 11.59 -5.53 12.81
N THR A 17 12.34 -4.45 13.05
CA THR A 17 11.82 -3.07 12.92
C THR A 17 11.30 -2.82 11.51
N VAL A 18 12.06 -3.19 10.46
CA VAL A 18 11.60 -3.02 9.07
C VAL A 18 10.32 -3.82 8.80
N ALA A 19 10.22 -5.05 9.31
CA ALA A 19 9.01 -5.86 9.17
C ALA A 19 7.79 -5.24 9.89
N ILE A 20 7.98 -4.73 11.11
CA ILE A 20 6.93 -4.05 11.88
C ILE A 20 6.49 -2.75 11.17
N LEU A 21 7.44 -1.95 10.69
CA LEU A 21 7.15 -0.72 9.94
C LEU A 21 6.37 -1.02 8.67
N GLY A 22 6.67 -2.12 7.97
CA GLY A 22 5.89 -2.56 6.83
C GLY A 22 4.43 -2.89 7.18
N GLY A 23 4.20 -3.62 8.28
CA GLY A 23 2.85 -3.91 8.77
C GLY A 23 2.10 -2.66 9.25
N LEU A 24 2.82 -1.72 9.87
CA LEU A 24 2.27 -0.44 10.31
C LEU A 24 1.88 0.45 9.12
N LEU A 25 2.71 0.53 8.08
CA LEU A 25 2.40 1.26 6.84
C LEU A 25 1.15 0.71 6.16
N PHE A 26 1.00 -0.62 6.12
CA PHE A 26 -0.17 -1.26 5.53
C PHE A 26 -1.47 -0.87 6.27
N GLY A 27 -1.45 -0.90 7.62
CA GLY A 27 -2.59 -0.45 8.42
C GLY A 27 -2.87 1.05 8.28
N TYR A 28 -1.82 1.86 8.17
CA TYR A 28 -1.92 3.30 7.95
C TYR A 28 -2.66 3.62 6.64
N ASP A 29 -2.34 2.93 5.55
CA ASP A 29 -2.96 3.14 4.24
C ASP A 29 -4.48 2.91 4.29
N THR A 30 -4.91 1.85 4.98
CA THR A 30 -6.35 1.56 5.17
C THR A 30 -7.04 2.64 6.01
N ALA A 31 -6.37 3.16 7.05
CA ALA A 31 -6.91 4.22 7.90
C ALA A 31 -7.04 5.55 7.14
N VAL A 32 -6.06 5.90 6.30
CA VAL A 32 -6.09 7.12 5.48
C VAL A 32 -7.20 7.05 4.43
N ILE A 33 -7.36 5.93 3.73
CA ILE A 33 -8.45 5.75 2.74
C ILE A 33 -9.81 5.95 3.41
N SER A 34 -10.07 5.26 4.53
CA SER A 34 -11.34 5.39 5.25
C SER A 34 -11.57 6.80 5.82
N GLY A 35 -10.50 7.51 6.22
CA GLY A 35 -10.58 8.90 6.64
C GLY A 35 -10.86 9.89 5.50
N ALA A 36 -10.26 9.66 4.33
CA ALA A 36 -10.41 10.52 3.16
C ALA A 36 -11.76 10.33 2.46
N GLU A 37 -12.29 9.11 2.46
CA GLU A 37 -13.52 8.70 1.76
C GLU A 37 -14.73 9.60 2.11
N LYS A 38 -14.93 9.92 3.40
CA LYS A 38 -16.00 10.83 3.84
C LYS A 38 -15.82 12.28 3.38
N GLY A 39 -14.57 12.75 3.36
CA GLY A 39 -14.24 14.08 2.84
C GLY A 39 -14.54 14.14 1.35
N LEU A 40 -14.10 13.12 0.61
CA LEU A 40 -14.30 13.01 -0.82
C LEU A 40 -15.79 12.98 -1.20
N GLU A 41 -16.60 12.23 -0.46
CA GLU A 41 -18.06 12.21 -0.63
C GLU A 41 -18.67 13.62 -0.44
N ALA A 42 -18.26 14.35 0.61
CA ALA A 42 -18.74 15.72 0.83
C ALA A 42 -18.30 16.71 -0.27
N PHE A 43 -17.07 16.59 -0.78
CA PHE A 43 -16.56 17.42 -1.88
C PHE A 43 -17.28 17.16 -3.19
N PHE A 44 -17.47 15.90 -3.58
CA PHE A 44 -18.10 15.58 -4.87
C PHE A 44 -19.62 15.76 -4.88
N LEU A 45 -20.30 15.67 -3.73
CA LEU A 45 -21.73 16.02 -3.64
C LEU A 45 -22.01 17.51 -3.94
N MET A 46 -21.00 18.37 -3.79
CA MET A 46 -21.09 19.81 -4.06
C MET A 46 -20.68 20.17 -5.50
N ALA A 47 -20.11 19.23 -6.26
CA ALA A 47 -19.67 19.44 -7.64
C ALA A 47 -20.86 19.32 -8.61
N PRO A 48 -21.17 20.36 -9.43
CA PRO A 48 -22.32 20.35 -10.33
C PRO A 48 -22.17 19.39 -11.53
N ASP A 49 -20.93 19.02 -11.91
CA ASP A 49 -20.63 18.22 -13.10
C ASP A 49 -20.38 16.73 -12.84
N PHE A 50 -20.29 16.30 -11.57
CA PHE A 50 -19.94 14.91 -11.22
C PHE A 50 -20.88 14.34 -10.15
N GLN A 51 -21.84 13.52 -10.56
CA GLN A 51 -22.71 12.79 -9.62
C GLN A 51 -21.91 11.62 -9.02
N TYR A 52 -21.35 11.84 -7.83
CA TYR A 52 -20.68 10.79 -7.07
C TYR A 52 -21.72 9.84 -6.47
N ASP A 53 -22.07 8.83 -7.25
CA ASP A 53 -23.03 7.81 -6.85
C ASP A 53 -22.43 6.83 -5.83
N LYS A 54 -23.30 6.24 -4.99
CA LYS A 54 -22.91 5.27 -3.95
C LYS A 54 -22.17 4.06 -4.53
N VAL A 55 -22.44 3.71 -5.78
CA VAL A 55 -21.74 2.64 -6.49
C VAL A 55 -20.28 2.99 -6.74
N MET A 56 -19.95 4.22 -7.13
CA MET A 56 -18.57 4.65 -7.36
C MET A 56 -17.74 4.65 -6.08
N HIS A 57 -18.34 5.12 -4.98
CA HIS A 57 -17.74 5.05 -3.66
C HIS A 57 -17.38 3.61 -3.26
N GLY A 58 -18.32 2.67 -3.44
CA GLY A 58 -18.10 1.26 -3.16
C GLY A 58 -17.01 0.64 -4.05
N ILE A 59 -16.94 1.01 -5.33
CA ILE A 59 -15.89 0.56 -6.25
C ILE A 59 -14.52 1.05 -5.80
N THR A 60 -14.39 2.33 -5.42
CA THR A 60 -13.13 2.90 -4.94
C THR A 60 -12.61 2.16 -3.71
N SER A 61 -13.45 1.99 -2.69
CA SER A 61 -13.08 1.32 -1.43
C SER A 61 -12.76 -0.18 -1.63
N SER A 62 -13.57 -0.89 -2.42
CA SER A 62 -13.38 -2.33 -2.66
C SER A 62 -12.19 -2.66 -3.56
N SER A 63 -11.81 -1.77 -4.48
CA SER A 63 -10.67 -1.99 -5.37
C SER A 63 -9.34 -2.17 -4.60
N ALA A 64 -9.13 -1.36 -3.55
CA ALA A 64 -7.96 -1.45 -2.69
C ALA A 64 -7.91 -2.78 -1.92
N LEU A 65 -9.06 -3.25 -1.40
CA LEU A 65 -9.17 -4.53 -0.70
C LEU A 65 -8.93 -5.71 -1.63
N ILE A 66 -9.51 -5.70 -2.83
CA ILE A 66 -9.29 -6.74 -3.85
C ILE A 66 -7.80 -6.80 -4.22
N GLY A 67 -7.15 -5.65 -4.41
CA GLY A 67 -5.72 -5.54 -4.63
C GLY A 67 -4.89 -6.16 -3.49
N CYS A 68 -5.28 -5.89 -2.23
CA CYS A 68 -4.62 -6.48 -1.05
C CYS A 68 -4.76 -8.00 -0.99
N VAL A 69 -5.93 -8.55 -1.31
CA VAL A 69 -6.16 -10.01 -1.33
C VAL A 69 -5.28 -10.67 -2.39
N LEU A 70 -5.28 -10.14 -3.62
CA LEU A 70 -4.46 -10.66 -4.70
C LEU A 70 -2.96 -10.51 -4.40
N GLY A 71 -2.53 -9.36 -3.89
CA GLY A 71 -1.16 -9.10 -3.50
C GLY A 71 -0.69 -10.03 -2.37
N GLY A 72 -1.53 -10.26 -1.37
CA GLY A 72 -1.27 -11.19 -0.27
C GLY A 72 -1.13 -12.64 -0.75
N ALA A 73 -2.02 -13.08 -1.64
CA ALA A 73 -1.95 -14.42 -2.24
C ALA A 73 -0.66 -14.63 -3.05
N MET A 74 -0.25 -13.62 -3.83
CA MET A 74 0.97 -13.68 -4.64
C MET A 74 2.26 -13.50 -3.83
N SER A 75 2.20 -12.80 -2.69
CA SER A 75 3.35 -12.47 -1.84
C SER A 75 4.13 -13.71 -1.39
N GLY A 76 3.44 -14.80 -1.05
CA GLY A 76 4.08 -16.06 -0.65
C GLY A 76 4.94 -16.69 -1.76
N VAL A 77 4.46 -16.62 -3.01
CA VAL A 77 5.18 -17.13 -4.19
C VAL A 77 6.40 -16.24 -4.47
N PHE A 78 6.25 -14.92 -4.43
CA PHE A 78 7.36 -13.98 -4.61
C PHE A 78 8.42 -14.12 -3.51
N ALA A 79 8.01 -14.28 -2.25
CA ALA A 79 8.93 -14.49 -1.13
C ALA A 79 9.74 -15.78 -1.29
N SER A 80 9.14 -16.83 -1.84
CA SER A 80 9.77 -18.14 -2.06
C SER A 80 10.69 -18.15 -3.28
N ARG A 81 10.33 -17.43 -4.36
CA ARG A 81 11.09 -17.42 -5.63
C ARG A 81 12.20 -16.37 -5.67
N LEU A 82 11.95 -15.14 -5.21
CA LEU A 82 12.91 -14.03 -5.23
C LEU A 82 13.73 -13.92 -3.93
N GLY A 83 13.32 -14.63 -2.88
CA GLY A 83 13.87 -14.51 -1.53
C GLY A 83 13.26 -13.36 -0.74
N ARG A 84 13.19 -13.53 0.60
CA ARG A 84 12.48 -12.64 1.52
C ARG A 84 12.95 -11.18 1.47
N ARG A 85 14.26 -10.94 1.31
CA ARG A 85 14.85 -9.59 1.24
C ARG A 85 14.56 -8.87 -0.07
N ASN A 86 14.49 -9.58 -1.19
CA ASN A 86 14.18 -8.98 -2.49
C ASN A 86 12.69 -8.72 -2.63
N SER A 87 11.85 -9.63 -2.12
CA SER A 87 10.40 -9.41 -2.03
C SER A 87 10.08 -8.13 -1.27
N LEU A 88 10.76 -7.89 -0.13
CA LEU A 88 10.57 -6.66 0.65
C LEU A 88 11.00 -5.38 -0.10
N ARG A 89 12.09 -5.44 -0.88
CA ARG A 89 12.53 -4.32 -1.72
C ARG A 89 11.55 -4.04 -2.85
N LEU A 90 11.02 -5.08 -3.49
CA LEU A 90 10.01 -4.96 -4.54
C LEU A 90 8.73 -4.32 -3.99
N ALA A 91 8.26 -4.78 -2.82
CA ALA A 91 7.11 -4.19 -2.14
C ALA A 91 7.34 -2.70 -1.83
N ALA A 92 8.53 -2.32 -1.36
CA ALA A 92 8.86 -0.91 -1.12
C ALA A 92 8.82 -0.05 -2.39
N ILE A 93 9.31 -0.57 -3.53
CA ILE A 93 9.26 0.13 -4.82
C ILE A 93 7.81 0.30 -5.30
N LEU A 94 7.00 -0.76 -5.23
CA LEU A 94 5.58 -0.70 -5.59
C LEU A 94 4.81 0.29 -4.72
N PHE A 95 5.08 0.30 -3.40
CA PHE A 95 4.48 1.23 -2.47
C PHE A 95 4.86 2.68 -2.77
N PHE A 96 6.14 2.92 -3.10
CA PHE A 96 6.63 4.25 -3.48
C PHE A 96 5.98 4.76 -4.77
N LEU A 97 5.86 3.91 -5.79
CA LEU A 97 5.15 4.24 -7.04
C LEU A 97 3.67 4.55 -6.79
N SER A 98 3.01 3.78 -5.94
CA SER A 98 1.62 4.02 -5.54
C SER A 98 1.46 5.38 -4.86
N ALA A 99 2.35 5.71 -3.91
CA ALA A 99 2.33 7.00 -3.23
C ALA A 99 2.55 8.18 -4.18
N LEU A 100 3.43 8.04 -5.19
CA LEU A 100 3.62 9.05 -6.22
C LEU A 100 2.37 9.24 -7.08
N GLY A 101 1.70 8.15 -7.48
CA GLY A 101 0.44 8.22 -8.22
C GLY A 101 -0.67 8.92 -7.44
N SER A 102 -0.76 8.68 -6.13
CA SER A 102 -1.74 9.35 -5.26
C SER A 102 -1.38 10.82 -4.99
N TYR A 103 -0.09 11.17 -4.96
CA TYR A 103 0.36 12.56 -4.80
C TYR A 103 0.07 13.41 -6.03
N TYR A 104 0.19 12.83 -7.23
CA TYR A 104 0.03 13.53 -8.49
C TYR A 104 -0.97 12.81 -9.40
N PRO A 105 -2.28 12.91 -9.09
CA PRO A 105 -3.34 12.21 -9.83
C PRO A 105 -3.48 12.69 -11.29
N GLU A 106 -3.00 13.91 -11.58
CA GLU A 106 -2.99 14.56 -12.90
C GLU A 106 -1.86 14.08 -13.83
N PHE A 107 -1.03 13.10 -13.43
CA PHE A 107 0.13 12.66 -14.21
C PHE A 107 -0.22 12.01 -15.56
N LEU A 108 -1.44 11.47 -15.71
CA LEU A 108 -1.75 10.50 -16.78
C LEU A 108 -3.02 10.78 -17.60
N PHE A 109 -4.06 11.43 -17.03
CA PHE A 109 -5.38 11.51 -17.69
C PHE A 109 -6.05 12.88 -17.70
N PHE A 110 -5.63 13.84 -16.88
CA PHE A 110 -6.22 15.18 -16.84
C PHE A 110 -5.15 16.25 -17.01
N GLU A 111 -5.28 17.04 -18.09
CA GLU A 111 -4.50 18.27 -18.27
C GLU A 111 -5.02 19.33 -17.29
N TYR A 112 -4.12 20.15 -16.75
CA TYR A 112 -4.41 21.22 -15.79
C TYR A 112 -5.64 22.04 -16.20
N GLY A 113 -6.67 22.05 -15.35
CA GLY A 113 -7.84 22.94 -15.44
C GLY A 113 -7.82 23.98 -14.33
#